data_AF-A0A962LPP5-F1
#
_entry.id   AF-A0A962LPP5-F1
#
_cell.length_a   1.000
_cell.length_b   1.000
_cell.length_c   1.000
_cell.angle_alpha   90.00
_cell.angle_beta   90.00
_cell.angle_gamma   90.00
#
_symmetry.space_group_name_H-M   'P 1'
#
loop_
_entity.id
_entity.type
_entity.pdbx_description
1 polymer ?
#
loop_
_entity_poly.entity_id
_entity_poly.type
_entity_poly.pdbx_seq_one_letter_code
_entity_poly.pdbx_strand_id
1 'polypeptide(L)'
;GLLLCYIVFLFCTAGVRHFNWHVAGALTLVCWIALDLLWQARLGQQAALTYRTFAGKSASEKLLASDDSAFVQFIARVKQSIKGETPRIFLASANDYGSMLSAYYIAPLNTYWHRGGPELPDRQYLSSGDYILLVTPFATRYEAADSKIRLPDDSNVPVEVLVQEHMGALLRVI
;
A
#
# COMPACT_ATOMS: atom_id res chain seq x y z
N GLY A 1 2.98 33.92 17.41
CA GLY A 1 2.41 33.02 18.43
C GLY A 1 3.35 32.84 19.60
N LEU A 2 4.33 31.95 19.49
CA LEU A 2 5.26 31.57 20.58
C LEU A 2 6.11 32.73 21.14
N LEU A 3 6.52 33.66 20.28
CA LEU A 3 7.37 34.79 20.66
C LEU A 3 6.65 35.79 21.58
N LEU A 4 5.34 35.96 21.41
CA LEU A 4 4.52 36.83 22.25
C LEU A 4 4.31 36.21 23.64
N CYS A 5 4.09 34.90 23.71
CA CYS A 5 4.01 34.16 24.97
C CYS A 5 5.34 34.18 25.73
N TYR A 6 6.48 34.09 25.03
CA TYR A 6 7.80 34.14 25.63
C TYR A 6 8.13 35.53 26.22
N ILE A 7 7.71 36.60 25.54
CA ILE A 7 7.89 37.97 26.02
C ILE A 7 7.01 38.24 27.25
N VAL A 8 5.75 37.79 27.25
CA VAL A 8 4.86 37.90 28.42
C VAL A 8 5.40 37.08 29.60
N PHE A 9 5.99 35.90 29.34
CA PHE A 9 6.63 35.07 30.35
C PHE A 9 7.86 35.75 30.98
N LEU A 10 8.73 36.37 30.17
CA LEU A 10 9.87 37.13 30.69
C LEU A 10 9.44 38.36 31.49
N PHE A 11 8.39 39.06 31.07
CA PHE A 11 7.87 40.22 31.81
C PHE A 11 7.22 39.82 33.15
N CYS A 12 6.53 38.68 33.22
CA CYS A 12 5.95 38.19 34.47
C CYS A 12 6.98 37.61 35.44
N THR A 13 8.10 37.07 34.93
CA THR A 13 9.16 36.45 35.76
C THR A 13 10.20 37.46 36.25
N ALA A 14 10.40 38.58 35.54
CA ALA A 14 11.36 39.62 35.92
C ALA A 14 10.99 40.36 37.23
N GLY A 15 9.76 40.23 37.74
CA GLY A 15 9.30 40.88 38.97
C GLY A 15 9.04 39.97 40.17
N VAL A 16 9.16 38.63 40.04
CA VAL A 16 8.70 37.69 41.10
C VAL A 16 9.87 36.84 41.62
N ARG A 17 10.40 37.24 42.77
CA ARG A 17 11.55 36.63 43.48
C ARG A 17 11.25 35.26 44.11
N HIS A 18 10.06 34.70 43.90
CA HIS A 18 9.67 33.37 44.38
C HIS A 18 9.15 32.54 43.22
N PHE A 19 9.98 31.60 42.74
CA PHE A 19 9.61 30.64 41.72
C PHE A 19 8.47 29.75 42.23
N ASN A 20 7.25 30.04 41.82
CA ASN A 20 6.07 29.31 42.26
C ASN A 20 5.76 28.19 41.26
N TRP A 21 6.12 26.96 41.63
CA TRP A 21 5.91 25.74 40.83
C TRP A 21 4.47 25.55 40.36
N HIS A 22 3.48 26.07 41.11
CA HIS A 22 2.08 26.03 40.72
C HIS A 22 1.79 26.86 39.46
N VAL A 23 2.45 28.01 39.30
CA VAL A 23 2.29 28.88 38.13
C VAL A 23 2.94 28.24 36.90
N ALA A 24 4.13 27.66 37.07
CA ALA A 24 4.80 26.92 36.00
C ALA A 24 4.00 25.68 35.57
N GLY A 25 3.43 24.95 36.54
CA GLY A 25 2.56 23.80 36.29
C GLY A 25 1.27 24.19 35.58
N ALA A 26 0.60 25.25 36.02
CA ALA A 26 -0.61 25.76 35.38
C ALA A 26 -0.36 26.20 33.92
N LEU A 27 0.75 26.91 33.67
CA LEU A 27 1.11 27.33 32.32
C LEU A 27 1.40 26.13 31.41
N THR A 28 2.13 25.15 31.92
CA THR A 28 2.43 23.90 31.20
C THR A 28 1.15 23.14 30.86
N LEU A 29 0.22 23.03 31.82
CA LEU A 29 -1.05 22.36 31.64
C LEU A 29 -1.95 23.07 30.62
N VAL A 30 -1.99 24.40 30.63
CA VAL A 30 -2.73 25.19 29.62
C VAL A 30 -2.15 25.00 28.23
N CYS A 31 -0.83 25.05 28.07
CA CYS A 31 -0.18 24.79 26.78
C CYS A 31 -0.42 23.36 26.30
N TRP A 32 -0.40 22.39 27.20
CA TRP A 32 -0.66 20.99 26.88
C TRP A 32 -2.11 20.77 26.44
N ILE A 33 -3.10 21.31 27.16
CA ILE A 33 -4.52 21.24 26.78
C ILE A 33 -4.76 21.92 25.43
N ALA A 34 -4.15 23.08 25.18
CA ALA A 34 -4.28 23.77 23.90
C ALA A 34 -3.72 22.93 22.73
N LEU A 35 -2.60 22.25 22.95
CA LEU A 35 -2.02 21.34 21.97
C LEU A 35 -2.92 20.11 21.76
N ASP A 36 -3.40 19.50 22.84
CA ASP A 36 -4.27 18.32 22.79
C ASP A 36 -5.58 18.61 22.05
N LEU A 37 -6.22 19.75 22.34
CA LEU A 37 -7.43 20.18 21.63
C LEU A 37 -7.20 20.36 20.12
N LEU A 38 -6.04 20.87 19.71
CA LEU A 38 -5.69 20.97 18.29
C LEU A 38 -5.59 19.58 17.64
N TRP A 39 -5.00 18.62 18.35
CA TRP A 39 -4.91 17.23 17.88
C TRP A 39 -6.28 16.56 17.83
N GLN A 40 -7.11 16.71 18.86
CA GLN A 40 -8.48 16.20 18.90
C GLN A 40 -9.34 16.77 17.78
N ALA A 41 -9.20 18.07 17.48
CA ALA A 41 -9.92 18.71 16.37
C ALA A 41 -9.50 18.12 15.01
N ARG A 42 -8.19 17.92 14.78
CA ARG A 42 -7.68 17.31 13.54
C ARG A 42 -8.12 15.85 13.40
N LEU A 43 -8.06 15.08 14.48
CA LEU A 43 -8.53 13.69 14.51
C LEU A 43 -10.04 13.62 14.23
N GLY A 44 -10.84 14.51 14.85
CA GLY A 44 -12.28 14.59 14.60
C GLY A 44 -12.60 14.92 13.14
N GLN A 45 -11.86 15.83 12.52
CA GLN A 45 -12.00 16.14 11.09
C GLN A 45 -11.65 14.94 10.21
N GLN A 46 -10.52 14.27 10.46
CA GLN A 46 -10.12 13.07 9.72
C GLN A 46 -11.13 11.93 9.91
N ALA A 47 -11.61 11.73 11.13
CA ALA A 47 -12.62 10.72 11.43
C ALA A 47 -13.95 11.02 10.74
N ALA A 48 -14.40 12.28 10.74
CA ALA A 48 -15.62 12.69 10.05
C ALA A 48 -15.51 12.51 8.52
N LEU A 49 -14.35 12.84 7.93
CA LEU A 49 -14.08 12.60 6.52
C LEU A 49 -14.06 11.11 6.19
N THR A 50 -13.35 10.31 6.99
CA THR A 50 -13.27 8.85 6.83
C THR A 50 -14.66 8.22 6.98
N TYR A 51 -15.43 8.66 7.97
CA TYR A 51 -16.80 8.20 8.18
C TYR A 51 -17.68 8.57 6.98
N ARG A 52 -17.62 9.79 6.46
CA ARG A 52 -18.37 10.17 5.25
C ARG A 52 -17.97 9.34 4.02
N THR A 53 -16.69 9.04 3.85
CA THR A 53 -16.18 8.29 2.70
C THR A 53 -16.52 6.80 2.77
N PHE A 54 -16.54 6.21 3.97
CA PHE A 54 -16.60 4.76 4.15
C PHE A 54 -17.78 4.24 4.99
N ALA A 55 -18.59 5.09 5.63
CA ALA A 55 -19.77 4.61 6.39
C ALA A 55 -20.81 3.97 5.44
N GLY A 56 -21.41 2.87 5.89
CA GLY A 56 -22.45 2.15 5.14
C GLY A 56 -21.96 1.31 3.96
N LYS A 57 -20.70 1.47 3.52
CA LYS A 57 -20.12 0.66 2.44
C LYS A 57 -19.69 -0.71 2.94
N SER A 58 -19.98 -1.75 2.16
CA SER A 58 -19.39 -3.08 2.32
C SER A 58 -17.86 -3.04 2.13
N ALA A 59 -17.12 -4.05 2.62
CA ALA A 59 -15.66 -4.08 2.48
C ALA A 59 -15.20 -3.89 1.02
N SER A 60 -15.91 -4.50 0.07
CA SER A 60 -15.66 -4.36 -1.37
C SER A 60 -15.90 -2.94 -1.89
N GLU A 61 -16.98 -2.27 -1.44
CA GLU A 61 -17.30 -0.89 -1.84
C GLU A 61 -16.37 0.14 -1.21
N LYS A 62 -15.81 -0.15 -0.02
CA LYS A 62 -14.75 0.68 0.58
C LYS A 62 -13.47 0.63 -0.25
N LEU A 63 -13.09 -0.56 -0.72
CA LEU A 63 -11.92 -0.75 -1.57
C LEU A 63 -12.07 -0.06 -2.93
N LEU A 64 -13.27 -0.07 -3.50
CA LEU A 64 -13.57 0.65 -4.75
C LEU A 64 -13.67 2.17 -4.57
N ALA A 65 -13.84 2.65 -3.34
CA ALA A 65 -13.90 4.07 -3.02
C ALA A 65 -12.54 4.65 -2.59
N SER A 66 -11.48 3.83 -2.50
CA SER A 66 -10.13 4.31 -2.25
C SER A 66 -9.43 4.73 -3.55
N ASP A 67 -8.32 5.45 -3.42
CA ASP A 67 -7.45 5.81 -4.54
C ASP A 67 -6.92 4.57 -5.30
N ASP A 68 -6.95 3.38 -4.69
CA ASP A 68 -6.53 2.11 -5.29
C ASP A 68 -7.63 1.40 -6.09
N SER A 69 -8.77 2.05 -6.32
CA SER A 69 -9.95 1.45 -6.96
C SER A 69 -9.65 0.76 -8.31
N ALA A 70 -8.77 1.36 -9.13
CA ALA A 70 -8.33 0.77 -10.38
C ALA A 70 -7.56 -0.55 -10.14
N PHE A 71 -6.65 -0.57 -9.17
CA PHE A 71 -5.86 -1.75 -8.82
C PHE A 71 -6.74 -2.87 -8.30
N VAL A 72 -7.72 -2.54 -7.46
CA VAL A 72 -8.70 -3.50 -6.93
C VAL A 72 -9.52 -4.13 -8.07
N GLN A 73 -9.97 -3.34 -9.05
CA GLN A 73 -10.69 -3.84 -10.22
C GLN A 73 -9.81 -4.74 -11.10
N PHE A 74 -8.55 -4.37 -11.29
CA PHE A 74 -7.58 -5.20 -11.99
C PHE A 74 -7.39 -6.57 -11.31
N ILE A 75 -7.15 -6.60 -10.00
CA ILE A 75 -7.00 -7.86 -9.25
C ILE A 75 -8.30 -8.69 -9.27
N ALA A 76 -9.48 -8.03 -9.24
CA ALA A 76 -10.75 -8.73 -9.37
C ALA A 76 -10.89 -9.44 -10.74
N ARG A 77 -10.48 -8.78 -11.84
CA ARG A 77 -10.44 -9.39 -13.18
C ARG A 77 -9.42 -10.53 -13.27
N VAL A 78 -8.24 -10.35 -12.68
CA VAL A 78 -7.22 -11.40 -12.57
C VAL A 78 -7.81 -12.65 -11.89
N LYS A 79 -8.48 -12.48 -10.75
CA LYS A 79 -9.12 -13.59 -10.02
C LYS A 79 -10.16 -14.33 -10.83
N GLN A 80 -10.95 -13.63 -11.66
CA GLN A 80 -11.97 -14.25 -12.52
C GLN A 80 -11.38 -15.08 -13.66
N SER A 81 -10.18 -14.72 -14.14
CA SER A 81 -9.48 -15.42 -15.22
C SER A 81 -8.71 -16.66 -14.75
N ILE A 82 -8.42 -16.78 -13.46
CA ILE A 82 -7.70 -17.91 -12.89
C ILE A 82 -8.64 -19.11 -12.73
N LYS A 83 -8.22 -20.25 -13.25
CA LYS A 83 -8.94 -21.53 -13.16
C LYS A 83 -8.10 -22.58 -12.43
N GLY A 84 -8.76 -23.48 -11.72
CA GLY A 84 -8.15 -24.58 -10.96
C GLY A 84 -8.45 -24.50 -9.46
N GLU A 85 -8.39 -25.64 -8.75
CA GLU A 85 -8.65 -25.70 -7.31
C GLU A 85 -7.51 -25.08 -6.48
N THR A 86 -6.26 -25.24 -6.93
CA THR A 86 -5.05 -24.77 -6.23
C THR A 86 -4.05 -24.08 -7.17
N PRO A 87 -4.44 -22.98 -7.84
CA PRO A 87 -3.59 -22.32 -8.82
C PRO A 87 -2.34 -21.75 -8.15
N ARG A 88 -1.16 -22.04 -8.72
CA ARG A 88 0.11 -21.41 -8.35
C ARG A 88 0.29 -20.13 -9.13
N ILE A 89 0.52 -19.03 -8.43
CA ILE A 89 0.65 -17.70 -9.05
C ILE A 89 2.00 -17.13 -8.65
N PHE A 90 2.83 -16.81 -9.64
CA PHE A 90 4.13 -16.16 -9.45
C PHE A 90 3.99 -14.67 -9.68
N LEU A 91 4.30 -13.88 -8.66
CA LEU A 91 4.17 -12.44 -8.71
C LEU A 91 5.50 -11.78 -9.07
N ALA A 92 5.50 -11.04 -10.18
CA ALA A 92 6.66 -10.30 -10.65
C ALA A 92 6.37 -8.79 -10.67
N SER A 93 7.12 -8.06 -9.86
CA SER A 93 7.12 -6.60 -9.82
C SER A 93 8.47 -6.09 -9.32
N ALA A 94 8.90 -4.96 -9.86
CA ALA A 94 10.16 -4.29 -9.54
C ALA A 94 10.05 -3.46 -8.24
N ASN A 95 8.87 -3.40 -7.61
CA ASN A 95 8.63 -2.64 -6.39
C ASN A 95 8.00 -3.53 -5.29
N ASP A 96 8.60 -3.54 -4.10
CA ASP A 96 8.14 -4.28 -2.91
C ASP A 96 6.70 -3.91 -2.52
N TYR A 97 6.34 -2.62 -2.64
CA TYR A 97 4.99 -2.16 -2.32
C TYR A 97 3.94 -2.75 -3.27
N GLY A 98 4.20 -2.75 -4.58
CA GLY A 98 3.31 -3.34 -5.57
C GLY A 98 3.14 -4.83 -5.35
N SER A 99 4.23 -5.53 -5.04
CA SER A 99 4.19 -6.96 -4.72
C SER A 99 3.37 -7.27 -3.47
N MET A 100 3.62 -6.54 -2.37
CA MET A 100 2.89 -6.71 -1.12
C MET A 100 1.39 -6.43 -1.31
N LEU A 101 1.03 -5.35 -2.01
CA LEU A 101 -0.36 -4.99 -2.26
C LEU A 101 -1.07 -6.04 -3.12
N SER A 102 -0.39 -6.54 -4.15
CA SER A 102 -0.91 -7.61 -5.01
C SER A 102 -1.17 -8.88 -4.20
N ALA A 103 -0.19 -9.33 -3.40
CA ALA A 103 -0.30 -10.50 -2.54
C ALA A 103 -1.46 -10.36 -1.53
N TYR A 104 -1.66 -9.15 -0.99
CA TYR A 104 -2.78 -8.87 -0.10
C TYR A 104 -4.14 -9.02 -0.80
N TYR A 105 -4.33 -8.39 -1.96
CA TYR A 105 -5.64 -8.40 -2.64
C TYR A 105 -5.94 -9.71 -3.37
N ILE A 106 -4.93 -10.49 -3.74
CA ILE A 106 -5.12 -11.76 -4.46
C ILE A 106 -5.42 -12.94 -3.54
N ALA A 107 -5.15 -12.81 -2.23
CA ALA A 107 -5.52 -13.81 -1.23
C ALA A 107 -7.00 -14.23 -1.36
N PRO A 108 -7.35 -15.52 -1.15
CA PRO A 108 -6.53 -16.60 -0.57
C PRO A 108 -5.75 -17.45 -1.59
N LEU A 109 -5.60 -17.01 -2.84
CA LEU A 109 -4.91 -17.81 -3.87
C LEU A 109 -3.43 -18.03 -3.51
N ASN A 110 -2.86 -19.16 -3.92
CA ASN A 110 -1.49 -19.53 -3.60
C ASN A 110 -0.50 -18.70 -4.42
N THR A 111 0.02 -17.65 -3.81
CA THR A 111 0.94 -16.72 -4.46
C THR A 111 2.36 -16.85 -3.94
N TYR A 112 3.29 -17.02 -4.86
CA TYR A 112 4.71 -16.93 -4.61
C TYR A 112 5.22 -15.55 -5.00
N TRP A 113 5.93 -14.91 -4.08
CA TRP A 113 6.66 -13.68 -4.31
C TRP A 113 8.02 -13.79 -3.66
N HIS A 114 9.07 -13.44 -4.40
CA HIS A 114 10.44 -13.42 -3.90
C HIS A 114 10.86 -11.99 -3.53
N ARG A 115 11.11 -11.75 -2.25
CA ARG A 115 11.60 -10.46 -1.74
C ARG A 115 13.13 -10.41 -1.85
N GLY A 116 13.65 -9.39 -2.53
CA GLY A 116 15.08 -9.08 -2.56
C GLY A 116 15.93 -9.92 -3.52
N GLY A 117 15.32 -10.69 -4.40
CA GLY A 117 15.99 -11.42 -5.48
C GLY A 117 15.28 -11.24 -6.82
N PRO A 118 15.49 -12.12 -7.80
CA PRO A 118 14.82 -12.02 -9.10
C PRO A 118 13.29 -12.10 -8.95
N GLU A 119 12.57 -11.36 -9.81
CA GLU A 119 11.10 -11.28 -9.79
C GLU A 119 10.43 -12.64 -10.04
N LEU A 120 11.04 -13.45 -10.90
CA LEU A 120 10.58 -14.80 -11.21
C LEU A 120 11.65 -15.83 -10.81
N PRO A 121 11.24 -17.04 -10.41
CA PRO A 121 12.18 -18.11 -10.18
C PRO A 121 12.75 -18.65 -11.50
N ASP A 122 13.81 -19.44 -11.40
CA ASP A 122 14.39 -20.15 -12.56
C ASP A 122 13.38 -21.09 -13.22
N ARG A 123 13.63 -21.42 -14.49
CA ARG A 123 12.73 -22.22 -15.33
C ARG A 123 12.26 -23.52 -14.70
N GLN A 124 13.10 -24.17 -13.90
CA GLN A 124 12.82 -25.46 -13.28
C GLN A 124 11.66 -25.44 -12.27
N TYR A 125 11.29 -24.27 -11.76
CA TYR A 125 10.20 -24.12 -10.78
C TYR A 125 8.84 -23.78 -11.41
N LEU A 126 8.83 -23.48 -12.71
CA LEU A 126 7.65 -23.13 -13.50
C LEU A 126 7.16 -24.34 -14.31
N SER A 127 5.89 -24.66 -14.15
CA SER A 127 5.20 -25.75 -14.83
C SER A 127 4.10 -25.20 -15.75
N SER A 128 3.77 -25.95 -16.81
CA SER A 128 2.61 -25.65 -17.64
C SER A 128 1.34 -25.58 -16.78
N GLY A 129 0.52 -24.56 -16.99
CA GLY A 129 -0.65 -24.24 -16.18
C GLY A 129 -0.40 -23.32 -14.99
N ASP A 130 0.85 -23.04 -14.63
CA ASP A 130 1.17 -22.03 -13.62
C ASP A 130 0.84 -20.62 -14.15
N TYR A 131 0.45 -19.72 -13.25
CA TYR A 131 0.12 -18.33 -13.60
C TYR A 131 1.26 -17.40 -13.22
N ILE A 132 1.50 -16.39 -14.04
CA ILE A 132 2.44 -15.30 -13.76
C ILE A 132 1.65 -13.99 -13.75
N LEU A 133 1.68 -13.29 -12.61
CA LEU A 133 1.09 -11.98 -12.46
C LEU A 133 2.19 -10.92 -12.53
N LEU A 134 2.19 -10.16 -13.62
CA LEU A 134 3.07 -9.00 -13.81
C LEU A 134 2.36 -7.76 -13.26
N VAL A 135 3.05 -6.98 -12.42
CA VAL A 135 2.49 -5.74 -11.84
C VAL A 135 3.48 -4.61 -12.06
N THR A 136 3.01 -3.53 -12.69
CA THR A 136 3.83 -2.38 -13.06
C THR A 136 4.33 -1.64 -11.80
N PRO A 137 5.59 -1.21 -11.76
CA PRO A 137 6.66 -1.52 -12.73
C PRO A 137 7.17 -2.95 -12.55
N PHE A 138 7.56 -3.62 -13.63
CA PHE A 138 8.25 -4.92 -13.60
C PHE A 138 9.49 -4.85 -14.48
N ALA A 139 10.58 -5.47 -14.05
CA ALA A 139 11.86 -5.55 -14.77
C ALA A 139 11.90 -6.75 -15.72
N THR A 140 11.04 -7.74 -15.48
CA THR A 140 10.94 -8.93 -16.33
C THR A 140 10.65 -8.54 -17.79
N ARG A 141 11.50 -9.00 -18.72
CA ARG A 141 11.35 -8.70 -20.13
C ARG A 141 10.26 -9.59 -20.73
N TYR A 142 9.06 -9.04 -20.81
CA TYR A 142 7.93 -9.64 -21.48
C TYR A 142 7.92 -9.24 -22.96
N GLU A 143 8.07 -10.21 -23.86
CA GLU A 143 8.05 -10.00 -25.31
C GLU A 143 6.65 -10.31 -25.84
N ALA A 144 5.79 -9.29 -25.80
CA ALA A 144 4.37 -9.41 -26.17
C ALA A 144 4.14 -9.90 -27.61
N ALA A 145 5.08 -9.63 -28.53
CA ALA A 145 4.98 -10.06 -29.93
C ALA A 145 5.12 -11.58 -30.10
N ASP A 146 5.92 -12.22 -29.24
CA ASP A 146 6.25 -13.64 -29.34
C ASP A 146 5.58 -14.49 -28.25
N SER A 147 4.74 -13.88 -27.40
CA SER A 147 4.07 -14.54 -26.28
C SER A 147 5.05 -15.32 -25.40
N LYS A 148 6.19 -14.68 -25.11
CA LYS A 148 7.27 -15.26 -24.31
C LYS A 148 7.68 -14.31 -23.20
N ILE A 149 8.09 -14.92 -22.09
CA ILE A 149 8.72 -14.21 -20.98
C ILE A 149 10.15 -14.69 -20.83
N ARG A 150 11.09 -13.75 -20.74
CA ARG A 150 12.50 -14.04 -20.49
C ARG A 150 12.74 -14.06 -19.00
N LEU A 151 13.23 -15.19 -18.51
CA LEU A 151 13.54 -15.44 -17.11
C LEU A 151 14.94 -14.92 -16.74
N PRO A 152 15.28 -14.85 -15.43
CA PRO A 152 16.60 -14.40 -14.97
C PRO A 152 17.76 -15.27 -15.47
N ASP A 153 17.51 -16.56 -15.73
CA ASP A 153 18.45 -17.54 -16.28
C ASP A 153 18.60 -17.45 -17.82
N ASP A 154 18.08 -16.38 -18.43
CA ASP A 154 18.05 -16.13 -19.87
C ASP A 154 17.18 -17.09 -20.68
N SER A 155 16.47 -18.01 -20.02
CA SER A 155 15.56 -18.92 -20.70
C SER A 155 14.25 -18.22 -21.06
N ASN A 156 13.61 -18.71 -22.12
CA ASN A 156 12.32 -18.22 -22.57
C ASN A 156 11.21 -19.21 -22.21
N VAL A 157 10.15 -18.70 -21.59
CA VAL A 157 8.96 -19.48 -21.28
C VAL A 157 7.82 -19.02 -22.18
N PRO A 158 7.20 -19.94 -22.95
CA PRO A 158 6.00 -19.60 -23.70
C PRO A 158 4.85 -19.38 -22.73
N VAL A 159 4.08 -18.32 -22.97
CA VAL A 159 2.99 -17.90 -22.11
C VAL A 159 1.78 -17.50 -22.94
N GLU A 160 0.60 -17.78 -22.43
CA GLU A 160 -0.67 -17.26 -22.94
C GLU A 160 -1.09 -16.05 -22.11
N VAL A 161 -1.52 -14.97 -22.78
CA VAL A 161 -2.03 -13.77 -22.11
C VAL A 161 -3.51 -13.97 -21.79
N LEU A 162 -3.86 -13.89 -20.51
CA LEU A 162 -5.24 -14.00 -20.05
C LEU A 162 -5.86 -12.64 -19.72
N VAL A 163 -5.07 -11.71 -19.18
CA VAL A 163 -5.48 -10.34 -18.87
C VAL A 163 -4.30 -9.41 -19.17
N GLN A 164 -4.55 -8.27 -19.80
CA GLN A 164 -3.52 -7.24 -20.02
C GLN A 164 -4.14 -5.85 -19.89
N GLU A 165 -3.58 -5.05 -18.98
CA GLU A 165 -4.01 -3.68 -18.67
C GLU A 165 -2.79 -2.79 -18.38
N HIS A 166 -3.01 -1.49 -18.18
CA HIS A 166 -1.92 -0.55 -17.85
C HIS A 166 -1.21 -0.88 -16.52
N MET A 167 -1.92 -1.50 -15.57
CA MET A 167 -1.38 -1.85 -14.26
C MET A 167 -0.56 -3.16 -14.28
N GLY A 168 -0.67 -3.96 -15.34
CA GLY A 168 -0.03 -5.26 -15.39
C GLY A 168 -0.69 -6.26 -16.32
N ALA A 169 -0.28 -7.52 -16.20
CA ALA A 169 -0.81 -8.61 -17.00
C ALA A 169 -0.89 -9.91 -16.20
N LEU A 170 -1.88 -10.74 -16.50
CA LEU A 170 -1.94 -12.13 -16.07
C LEU A 170 -1.59 -13.01 -17.26
N LEU A 171 -0.59 -13.85 -17.05
CA LEU A 171 -0.07 -14.79 -18.03
C LEU A 171 -0.24 -16.22 -17.49
N ARG A 172 -0.36 -17.18 -18.39
CA ARG A 172 -0.38 -18.62 -18.08
C ARG A 172 0.73 -19.32 -18.82
N VAL A 173 1.53 -20.10 -18.13
CA VAL A 173 2.61 -20.91 -18.74
C VAL A 173 2.00 -22.05 -19.54
N ILE A 174 2.50 -22.28 -20.76
CA ILE A 174 2.05 -23.37 -21.65
C ILE A 174 3.10 -24.45 -21.82
#